data_AF-A0A356ZAA4-F1
#
_entry.id   AF-A0A356ZAA4-F1
#
_cell.length_a   1.000
_cell.length_b   1.000
_cell.length_c   1.000
_cell.angle_alpha   90.00
_cell.angle_beta   90.00
_cell.angle_gamma   90.00
#
_symmetry.space_group_name_H-M   'P 1'
#
loop_
_entity.id
_entity.type
_entity.pdbx_description
1 polymer ?
#
loop_
_entity_poly.entity_id
_entity_poly.type
_entity_poly.pdbx_seq_one_letter_code
_entity_poly.pdbx_strand_id
1 'polypeptide(L)'
;MGGITQGITMAPDYRKRPAAIRIIAMAFCICFIVASLSATVFILTHANHNHDHNGPGGSCATCNHMIAAENLLKQLAPAVTGVALAFGSLFAVLSIFPPISFHISFYTLVNLKVRLNN
;
A
#
# COMPACT_ATOMS: atom_id res chain seq x y z
N MET A 1 29.64 -56.72 4.41
CA MET A 1 28.26 -56.31 4.06
C MET A 1 28.07 -54.88 4.55
N GLY A 2 28.53 -53.92 3.74
CA GLY A 2 28.50 -52.50 4.06
C GLY A 2 27.16 -51.89 3.66
N GLY A 3 26.58 -51.11 4.58
CA GLY A 3 25.33 -50.40 4.37
C GLY A 3 25.49 -49.12 3.56
N ILE A 4 24.36 -48.56 3.14
CA ILE A 4 24.19 -47.11 2.94
C ILE A 4 22.70 -46.80 2.97
N THR A 5 22.27 -46.25 4.10
CA THR A 5 21.06 -45.45 4.28
C THR A 5 21.09 -44.28 3.30
N GLN A 6 20.20 -44.28 2.31
CA GLN A 6 19.95 -43.09 1.49
C GLN A 6 19.16 -42.08 2.30
N GLY A 7 19.89 -41.11 2.87
CA GLY A 7 19.34 -39.88 3.39
C GLY A 7 18.78 -39.04 2.25
N ILE A 8 17.46 -38.98 2.16
CA ILE A 8 16.74 -37.98 1.37
C ILE A 8 16.83 -36.66 2.14
N THR A 9 17.91 -35.91 1.92
CA THR A 9 18.03 -34.52 2.35
C THR A 9 17.17 -33.66 1.43
N MET A 10 15.90 -33.51 1.80
CA MET A 10 14.98 -32.58 1.16
C MET A 10 15.36 -31.16 1.58
N ALA A 11 16.17 -30.49 0.76
CA ALA A 11 16.46 -29.07 0.93
C ALA A 11 15.16 -28.28 0.69
N PRO A 12 14.69 -27.44 1.62
CA PRO A 12 13.58 -26.55 1.34
C PRO A 12 14.03 -25.51 0.31
N ASP A 13 13.34 -25.49 -0.82
CA ASP A 13 13.41 -24.47 -1.86
C ASP A 13 13.63 -23.07 -1.26
N TYR A 14 14.73 -22.43 -1.63
CA TYR A 14 15.03 -21.04 -1.29
C TYR A 14 14.05 -20.14 -2.04
N ARG A 15 12.85 -20.01 -1.47
CA ARG A 15 11.72 -19.28 -2.03
C ARG A 15 12.11 -17.81 -2.17
N LYS A 16 12.13 -17.30 -3.41
CA LYS A 16 12.19 -15.87 -3.77
C LYS A 16 10.97 -15.10 -3.23
N ARG A 17 10.78 -15.06 -1.90
CA ARG A 17 9.69 -14.37 -1.21
C ARG A 17 9.78 -12.82 -1.27
N PRO A 18 10.95 -12.14 -1.36
CA PRO A 18 10.94 -10.68 -1.23
C PRO A 18 10.37 -9.95 -2.46
N ALA A 19 10.55 -10.48 -3.67
CA ALA A 19 10.05 -9.83 -4.89
C ALA A 19 8.53 -10.01 -5.05
N ALA A 20 8.01 -11.22 -4.82
CA ALA A 20 6.58 -11.51 -4.92
C ALA A 20 5.77 -10.74 -3.88
N ILE A 21 6.26 -10.65 -2.63
CA ILE A 21 5.61 -9.88 -1.57
C ILE A 21 5.54 -8.39 -1.94
N ARG A 22 6.60 -7.83 -2.53
CA ARG A 22 6.60 -6.43 -3.00
C ARG A 22 5.57 -6.21 -4.10
N ILE A 23 5.48 -7.12 -5.08
CA ILE A 23 4.48 -7.00 -6.16
C ILE A 23 3.06 -7.05 -5.59
N ILE A 24 2.78 -7.99 -4.69
CA ILE A 24 1.47 -8.11 -4.05
C ILE A 24 1.14 -6.85 -3.24
N ALA A 25 2.09 -6.35 -2.44
CA ALA A 25 1.90 -5.13 -1.66
C ALA A 25 1.64 -3.90 -2.56
N MET A 26 2.37 -3.77 -3.67
CA MET A 26 2.13 -2.70 -4.65
C MET A 26 0.76 -2.83 -5.30
N ALA A 27 0.35 -4.04 -5.70
CA ALA A 27 -0.98 -4.27 -6.27
C ALA A 27 -2.09 -3.89 -5.28
N PHE A 28 -1.97 -4.30 -4.00
CA PHE A 28 -2.91 -3.88 -2.96
C PHE A 28 -2.96 -2.36 -2.79
N CYS A 29 -1.80 -1.68 -2.82
CA CYS A 29 -1.73 -0.23 -2.72
C CYS A 29 -2.42 0.46 -3.90
N ILE A 30 -2.22 -0.03 -5.13
CA ILE A 30 -2.88 0.49 -6.33
C ILE A 30 -4.39 0.28 -6.23
N CYS A 31 -4.85 -0.93 -5.88
CA CYS A 31 -6.27 -1.23 -5.70
C CYS A 31 -6.90 -0.32 -4.65
N PHE A 32 -6.20 -0.07 -3.55
CA PHE A 32 -6.64 0.83 -2.48
C PHE A 32 -6.83 2.26 -2.98
N ILE A 33 -5.86 2.79 -3.74
CA ILE A 33 -5.92 4.15 -4.31
C ILE A 33 -7.07 4.27 -5.30
N VAL A 34 -7.21 3.31 -6.20
CA VAL A 34 -8.29 3.29 -7.20
C VAL A 34 -9.66 3.18 -6.53
N ALA A 35 -9.82 2.29 -5.55
CA ALA A 35 -11.06 2.15 -4.80
C ALA A 35 -11.43 3.45 -4.08
N SER A 36 -10.46 4.07 -3.39
CA SER A 36 -10.69 5.33 -2.67
C SER A 36 -11.09 6.47 -3.63
N LEU A 37 -10.36 6.65 -4.74
CA LEU A 37 -10.67 7.66 -5.75
C LEU A 37 -12.04 7.42 -6.38
N SER A 38 -12.36 6.18 -6.75
CA SER A 38 -13.65 5.84 -7.35
C SER A 38 -14.80 6.10 -6.38
N ALA A 39 -14.65 5.77 -5.09
CA ALA A 39 -15.64 6.06 -4.06
C ALA A 39 -15.85 7.57 -3.88
N THR A 40 -14.76 8.35 -3.81
CA THR A 40 -14.86 9.82 -3.70
C THR A 40 -15.51 10.44 -4.93
N VAL A 41 -15.13 10.03 -6.14
CA VAL A 41 -15.74 10.52 -7.40
C VAL A 41 -17.21 10.14 -7.46
N PHE A 42 -17.57 8.92 -7.06
CA PHE A 42 -18.96 8.47 -7.03
C PHE A 42 -19.79 9.32 -6.07
N ILE A 43 -19.30 9.56 -4.85
CA ILE A 43 -19.97 10.44 -3.87
C ILE A 43 -20.08 11.87 -4.42
N LEU A 44 -19.02 12.44 -4.99
CA LEU A 44 -19.01 13.80 -5.50
C LEU A 44 -20.00 13.99 -6.66
N THR A 45 -20.04 13.05 -7.59
CA THR A 45 -20.94 13.08 -8.76
C THR A 45 -22.40 12.88 -8.37
N HIS A 46 -22.67 12.09 -7.33
CA HIS A 46 -24.02 11.79 -6.88
C HIS A 46 -24.45 12.61 -5.65
N ALA A 47 -23.62 13.51 -5.12
CA ALA A 47 -23.97 14.33 -3.95
C ALA A 47 -25.17 15.26 -4.19
N ASN A 48 -25.41 15.67 -5.45
CA ASN A 48 -26.53 16.52 -5.85
C ASN A 48 -27.59 15.75 -6.66
N HIS A 49 -27.63 14.42 -6.56
CA HIS A 49 -28.67 13.66 -7.26
C HIS A 49 -30.06 14.06 -6.73
N ASN A 50 -31.04 14.12 -7.63
CA ASN A 50 -32.43 14.29 -7.20
C ASN A 50 -32.81 13.06 -6.38
N HIS A 51 -33.13 13.30 -5.11
CA HIS A 51 -33.55 12.25 -4.20
C HIS A 51 -34.98 11.84 -4.54
N ASP A 52 -35.12 10.94 -5.51
CA ASP A 52 -36.40 10.29 -5.80
C ASP A 52 -36.70 9.28 -4.69
N HIS A 53 -37.30 9.79 -3.61
CA HIS A 53 -37.78 9.01 -2.47
C HIS A 53 -39.15 8.36 -2.74
N ASN A 54 -39.62 8.33 -3.99
CA ASN A 54 -40.94 7.83 -4.34
C ASN A 54 -41.01 6.30 -4.55
N GLY A 55 -39.89 5.59 -4.34
CA GLY A 55 -39.81 4.12 -4.38
C GLY A 55 -40.28 3.43 -3.09
N PRO A 56 -40.66 2.13 -3.14
CA PRO A 56 -41.15 1.40 -1.98
C PRO A 56 -40.08 1.33 -0.88
N GLY A 57 -40.37 1.91 0.27
CA GLY A 57 -39.45 2.00 1.41
C GLY A 57 -38.69 3.33 1.56
N GLY A 58 -38.97 4.35 0.73
CA GLY A 58 -38.38 5.69 0.86
C GLY A 58 -36.86 5.74 0.61
N SER A 59 -36.27 4.65 0.13
CA SER A 59 -34.83 4.49 -0.07
C SER A 59 -34.48 4.68 -1.55
N CYS A 60 -33.67 5.70 -1.85
CA CYS A 60 -33.07 5.85 -3.17
C CYS A 60 -31.90 4.88 -3.32
N ALA A 61 -31.83 4.13 -4.42
CA ALA A 61 -30.73 3.21 -4.70
C ALA A 61 -29.36 3.91 -4.65
N THR A 62 -29.29 5.13 -5.18
CA THR A 62 -28.09 5.98 -5.15
C THR A 62 -27.63 6.30 -3.73
N CYS A 63 -28.55 6.61 -2.82
CA CYS A 63 -28.23 6.82 -1.40
C CYS A 63 -27.61 5.56 -0.77
N ASN A 64 -28.13 4.38 -1.08
CA ASN A 64 -27.62 3.13 -0.52
C ASN A 64 -26.19 2.84 -1.02
N HIS A 65 -25.91 3.12 -2.29
CA HIS A 65 -24.55 3.01 -2.85
C HIS A 65 -23.59 4.04 -2.24
N MET A 66 -24.05 5.26 -1.94
CA MET A 66 -23.23 6.26 -1.25
C MET A 66 -22.88 5.85 0.18
N ILE A 67 -23.85 5.30 0.93
CA ILE A 67 -23.62 4.78 2.29
C ILE A 67 -22.59 3.65 2.27
N ALA A 68 -22.69 2.74 1.29
CA ALA A 68 -21.70 1.68 1.11
C ALA A 68 -20.30 2.24 0.80
N ALA A 69 -20.20 3.22 -0.09
CA ALA A 69 -18.94 3.88 -0.44
C ALA A 69 -18.32 4.63 0.76
N GLU A 70 -19.13 5.31 1.57
CA GLU A 70 -18.68 5.99 2.79
C GLU A 70 -18.16 5.01 3.84
N ASN A 71 -18.85 3.87 4.02
CA ASN A 71 -18.41 2.83 4.94
C ASN A 71 -17.08 2.20 4.51
N LEU A 72 -16.88 1.99 3.21
CA LEU A 72 -15.59 1.56 2.67
C LEU A 72 -14.50 2.60 2.99
N LEU A 73 -14.73 3.87 2.71
CA LEU A 73 -13.76 4.94 3.02
C LEU A 73 -13.45 5.02 4.53
N LYS A 74 -14.44 4.85 5.41
CA LYS A 74 -14.23 4.78 6.87
C LYS A 74 -13.35 3.60 7.29
N GLN A 75 -13.52 2.43 6.68
CA GLN A 75 -12.67 1.27 6.95
C GLN A 75 -11.23 1.46 6.44
N LEU A 76 -11.06 2.22 5.36
CA LEU A 76 -9.77 2.52 4.75
C LEU A 76 -9.02 3.63 5.52
N ALA A 77 -9.74 4.55 6.17
CA ALA A 77 -9.18 5.67 6.95
C ALA A 77 -8.07 5.28 7.95
N PRO A 78 -8.24 4.29 8.86
CA PRO A 78 -7.19 3.95 9.83
C PRO A 78 -5.91 3.43 9.16
N ALA A 79 -6.01 2.75 8.02
CA ALA A 79 -4.86 2.31 7.26
C ALA A 79 -4.07 3.52 6.70
N VAL A 80 -4.77 4.52 6.14
CA VAL A 80 -4.13 5.75 5.67
C VAL A 80 -3.47 6.50 6.82
N THR A 81 -4.16 6.64 7.96
CA THR A 81 -3.62 7.34 9.14
C THR A 81 -2.38 6.64 9.67
N GLY A 82 -2.38 5.30 9.76
CA GLY A 82 -1.22 4.53 10.20
C GLY A 82 0.00 4.72 9.30
N VAL A 83 -0.20 4.69 7.98
CA VAL A 83 0.86 4.95 7.01
C VAL A 83 1.37 6.39 7.14
N ALA A 84 0.48 7.38 7.20
CA ALA A 84 0.86 8.79 7.34
C ALA A 84 1.67 9.05 8.62
N LEU A 85 1.30 8.42 9.75
CA LEU A 85 2.04 8.51 11.00
C LEU A 85 3.41 7.82 10.91
N ALA A 86 3.50 6.65 10.28
CA ALA A 86 4.77 5.95 10.11
C ALA A 86 5.75 6.74 9.24
N PHE A 87 5.29 7.24 8.09
CA PHE A 87 6.11 8.09 7.21
C PHE A 87 6.43 9.44 7.85
N GLY A 88 5.45 10.07 8.51
CA GLY A 88 5.65 11.35 9.19
C GLY A 88 6.64 11.26 10.35
N SER A 89 6.57 10.21 11.16
CA SER A 89 7.54 9.97 12.25
C SER A 89 8.94 9.64 11.71
N LEU A 90 9.04 8.81 10.66
CA LEU A 90 10.32 8.54 10.01
C LEU A 90 10.94 9.82 9.44
N PHE A 91 10.15 10.64 8.75
CA PHE A 91 10.60 11.92 8.20
C PHE A 91 11.02 12.90 9.30
N ALA A 92 10.27 12.97 10.41
CA ALA A 92 10.63 13.80 11.56
C ALA A 92 11.96 13.36 12.18
N VAL A 93 12.18 12.05 12.38
CA VAL A 93 13.45 11.51 12.90
C VAL A 93 14.61 11.82 11.95
N LEU A 94 14.43 11.63 10.64
CA LEU A 94 15.44 11.97 9.63
C LEU A 94 15.75 13.47 9.58
N SER A 95 14.75 14.32 9.83
CA SER A 95 14.91 15.78 9.88
C SER A 95 15.68 16.24 11.12
N ILE A 96 15.54 15.53 12.24
CA ILE A 96 16.25 15.81 13.50
C ILE A 96 17.71 15.33 13.46
N PHE A 97 18.02 14.30 12.66
CA PHE A 97 19.38 13.80 12.44
C PHE A 97 19.92 14.17 11.03
N PRO A 98 20.30 15.44 10.80
CA PRO A 98 20.89 15.86 9.53
C PRO A 98 22.18 15.10 9.10
N PRO A 99 23.06 14.60 9.99
CA PRO A 99 24.30 13.97 9.51
C PRO A 99 24.09 12.61 8.84
N ILE A 100 23.00 11.88 9.11
CA ILE A 100 22.76 10.53 8.57
C ILE A 100 22.21 10.60 7.14
N SER A 101 21.30 11.54 6.88
CA SER A 101 20.72 11.76 5.54
C SER A 101 21.79 12.21 4.53
N PHE A 102 22.72 13.05 4.99
CA PHE A 102 23.86 13.50 4.20
C PHE A 102 24.86 12.36 3.90
N HIS A 103 25.08 11.45 4.86
CA HIS A 103 25.98 10.31 4.67
C HIS A 103 25.46 9.31 3.61
N ILE A 104 24.16 9.01 3.59
CA ILE A 104 23.57 8.09 2.59
C ILE A 104 23.63 8.71 1.18
N SER A 105 23.37 10.02 1.07
CA SER A 105 23.49 10.76 -0.20
C SER A 105 24.93 10.78 -0.71
N PHE A 106 25.92 11.00 0.16
CA PHE A 106 27.34 10.96 -0.24
C PHE A 106 27.84 9.56 -0.61
N TYR A 107 27.46 8.53 0.15
CA TYR A 107 27.87 7.15 -0.18
C TYR A 107 27.30 6.70 -1.52
N THR A 108 26.10 7.13 -1.89
CA THR A 108 25.49 6.79 -3.18
C THR A 108 26.10 7.58 -4.34
N LEU A 109 26.32 8.89 -4.20
CA LEU A 109 26.87 9.73 -5.26
C LEU A 109 28.36 9.49 -5.54
N VAL A 110 29.18 9.33 -4.50
CA VAL A 110 30.62 9.09 -4.65
C VAL A 110 30.88 7.68 -5.19
N ASN A 111 30.13 6.68 -4.73
CA ASN A 111 30.27 5.30 -5.23
C ASN A 111 29.75 5.16 -6.67
N LEU A 112 28.66 5.84 -7.06
CA LEU A 112 28.22 5.91 -8.47
C LEU A 112 29.25 6.61 -9.35
N LYS A 113 29.84 7.72 -8.90
CA LYS A 113 30.84 8.46 -9.68
C LYS A 113 32.10 7.63 -9.93
N VAL A 114 32.56 6.86 -8.94
CA VAL A 114 33.72 5.97 -9.08
C VAL A 114 33.43 4.79 -10.03
N ARG A 115 32.19 4.29 -10.06
CA ARG A 115 31.77 3.21 -10.97
C ARG A 115 31.54 3.65 -12.42
N LEU A 116 31.38 4.95 -12.69
CA LEU A 116 31.15 5.48 -14.03
C LEU A 116 32.44 5.99 -14.70
N ASN A 117 33.47 6.31 -13.91
CA ASN A 117 34.76 6.81 -14.38
C ASN A 117 35.85 5.72 -14.51
N ASN A 118 35.45 4.45 -14.46
CA ASN A 118 36.29 3.29 -14.72
C ASN A 118 35.54 2.33 -15.64
#